data_AF-A0A662I7X4-F1
#
_entry.id   AF-A0A662I7X4-F1
#
_cell.length_a   1.000
_cell.length_b   1.000
_cell.length_c   1.000
_cell.angle_alpha   90.00
_cell.angle_beta   90.00
_cell.angle_gamma   90.00
#
_symmetry.space_group_name_H-M   'P 1'
#
loop_
_entity.id
_entity.type
_entity.pdbx_description
1 polymer ?
#
loop_
_entity_poly.entity_id
_entity_poly.type
_entity_poly.pdbx_seq_one_letter_code
_entity_poly.pdbx_strand_id
1 'polypeptide(L)'
;KLLLSERRMALLLEDVEGREVRACTGLFLREGDVAAALGLEELGDLDKRVDALIGAGVALSSLERIAILAKLSELASMMPRLVEKAPVMARVLEGDDASLAILPAFKFWPSEASPSITCGVVIAGDGDGGYVVASTRLQILEDDVACIHVARPSPLARVVEGAERRGEEVPAAVILSPPLPMLLASRMPQLGGVDPYALASAIAGGGMPFFREPELGLYVPAEAEVVLTGYIDPGDKRAEGPLGWPSGFYSPPQLQPAFHLSKVYMRDDAVVYFTLPYRGRFDEYWIQRTVDRLLSRVYSRLIPGVVRVATHPPELGRILVVAVDKKGAGRGRLAAMALAGMLPSPYIKLIVTVDPWVRVEDAGEVLWALATNVDPERDVVKLRGVQADELDSPASGGELRALICVDATCKTREELGREPPPRLESLKEMEERVRAMLPELLEALGG
;
A
#
# COMPACT_ATOMS: atom_id res chain seq x y z
N LYS A 1 12.88 11.90 -18.31
CA LYS A 1 13.97 11.17 -19.04
C LYS A 1 15.00 10.55 -18.10
N LEU A 2 15.51 11.26 -17.08
CA LEU A 2 16.48 10.73 -16.10
C LEU A 2 15.96 9.53 -15.29
N LEU A 3 14.74 9.60 -14.76
CA LEU A 3 14.10 8.48 -14.05
C LEU A 3 13.94 7.23 -14.92
N LEU A 4 13.72 7.42 -16.22
CA LEU A 4 13.54 6.35 -17.21
C LEU A 4 14.88 5.86 -17.80
N SER A 5 16.02 6.39 -17.34
CA SER A 5 17.35 5.96 -17.77
C SER A 5 17.83 4.75 -16.97
N GLU A 6 18.81 4.01 -17.48
CA GLU A 6 19.43 2.90 -16.74
C GLU A 6 20.07 3.38 -15.42
N ARG A 7 20.46 4.65 -15.35
CA ARG A 7 20.92 5.32 -14.13
C ARG A 7 19.70 5.79 -13.33
N ARG A 8 19.03 4.83 -12.71
CA ARG A 8 17.97 5.06 -11.72
C ARG A 8 18.53 5.86 -10.54
N MET A 9 18.22 7.16 -10.48
CA MET A 9 18.65 8.07 -9.42
C MET A 9 17.45 8.87 -8.91
N ALA A 10 17.45 9.18 -7.62
CA ALA A 10 16.55 10.15 -7.03
C ALA A 10 16.75 11.53 -7.67
N LEU A 11 15.66 12.29 -7.78
CA LEU A 11 15.67 13.67 -8.26
C LEU A 11 15.16 14.59 -7.16
N LEU A 12 15.95 15.63 -6.88
CA LEU A 12 15.53 16.78 -6.09
C LEU A 12 15.32 17.96 -7.06
N LEU A 13 14.14 18.56 -7.00
CA LEU A 13 13.78 19.76 -7.70
C LEU A 13 13.91 20.91 -6.71
N GLU A 14 15.05 21.61 -6.77
CA GLU A 14 15.38 22.71 -5.85
C GLU A 14 14.56 23.98 -6.12
N ASP A 15 14.20 24.21 -7.39
CA ASP A 15 13.40 25.35 -7.83
C ASP A 15 12.23 24.83 -8.67
N VAL A 16 11.02 24.92 -8.13
CA VAL A 16 9.78 24.54 -8.81
C VAL A 16 9.05 25.83 -9.17
N GLU A 17 8.91 26.09 -10.46
CA GLU A 17 8.37 27.36 -10.98
C GLU A 17 7.06 27.77 -10.30
N GLY A 18 7.08 28.94 -9.67
CA GLY A 18 5.92 29.53 -9.00
C GLY A 18 5.55 28.89 -7.66
N ARG A 19 6.39 28.03 -7.09
CA ARG A 19 6.15 27.34 -5.81
C ARG A 19 7.24 27.67 -4.80
N GLU A 20 6.88 27.65 -3.53
CA GLU A 20 7.82 27.90 -2.43
C GLU A 20 8.52 26.61 -1.99
N VAL A 21 7.77 25.50 -1.99
CA VAL A 21 8.23 24.23 -1.44
C VAL A 21 8.93 23.39 -2.52
N ARG A 22 10.08 22.80 -2.17
CA ARG A 22 10.88 21.94 -3.05
C ARG A 22 10.18 20.60 -3.27
N ALA A 23 10.58 19.85 -4.30
CA ALA A 23 9.99 18.54 -4.58
C ALA A 23 11.04 17.45 -4.81
N CYS A 24 10.69 16.20 -4.53
CA CYS A 24 11.55 15.07 -4.87
C CYS A 24 10.76 13.85 -5.35
N THR A 25 11.45 12.97 -6.09
CA THR A 25 10.89 11.72 -6.60
C THR A 25 12.01 10.72 -6.89
N GLY A 26 11.69 9.45 -7.12
CA GLY A 26 12.70 8.42 -7.35
C GLY A 26 13.51 8.09 -6.11
N LEU A 27 12.92 8.25 -4.91
CA LEU A 27 13.56 7.86 -3.66
C LEU A 27 13.65 6.34 -3.52
N PHE A 28 12.70 5.60 -4.11
CA PHE A 28 12.62 4.14 -3.97
C PHE A 28 12.71 3.46 -5.34
N LEU A 29 13.89 3.36 -5.92
CA LEU A 29 14.08 2.78 -7.26
C LEU A 29 14.57 1.33 -7.24
N ARG A 30 14.94 0.84 -6.04
CA ARG A 30 15.48 -0.49 -5.73
C ARG A 30 15.07 -0.90 -4.32
N GLU A 31 15.13 -2.20 -4.04
CA GLU A 31 14.86 -2.75 -2.69
C GLU A 31 15.76 -2.15 -1.61
N GLY A 32 17.05 -1.96 -1.92
CA GLY A 32 18.02 -1.36 -0.99
C GLY A 32 17.70 0.08 -0.61
N ASP A 33 17.02 0.84 -1.48
CA ASP A 33 16.64 2.22 -1.16
C ASP A 33 15.54 2.25 -0.08
N VAL A 34 14.59 1.32 -0.16
CA VAL A 34 13.56 1.12 0.87
C VAL A 34 14.17 0.65 2.18
N ALA A 35 15.07 -0.35 2.12
CA ALA A 35 15.77 -0.84 3.31
C ALA A 35 16.53 0.28 4.02
N ALA A 36 17.31 1.07 3.27
CA ALA A 36 18.04 2.22 3.81
C ALA A 36 17.11 3.27 4.45
N ALA A 37 15.98 3.59 3.80
CA ALA A 37 15.00 4.53 4.34
C ALA A 37 14.29 4.03 5.61
N LEU A 38 14.27 2.72 5.84
CA LEU A 38 13.78 2.10 7.09
C LEU A 38 14.89 1.88 8.14
N GLY A 39 16.13 2.28 7.84
CA GLY A 39 17.29 2.02 8.69
C GLY A 39 17.60 0.53 8.82
N LEU A 40 17.49 -0.22 7.73
CA LEU A 40 17.74 -1.66 7.64
C LEU A 40 18.95 -1.94 6.74
N GLU A 41 19.69 -3.02 7.04
CA GLU A 41 20.72 -3.53 6.12
C GLU A 41 20.09 -4.18 4.90
N GLU A 42 19.05 -4.99 5.14
CA GLU A 42 18.27 -5.66 4.10
C GLU A 42 16.78 -5.51 4.38
N LEU A 43 15.95 -5.45 3.33
CA LEU A 43 14.49 -5.40 3.52
C LEU A 43 13.95 -6.66 4.23
N GLY A 44 14.73 -7.75 4.19
CA GLY A 44 14.50 -8.98 4.94
C GLY A 44 14.30 -8.78 6.45
N ASP A 45 15.02 -7.82 7.03
CA ASP A 45 15.00 -7.58 8.47
C ASP A 45 13.69 -6.93 8.95
N LEU A 46 12.88 -6.38 8.04
CA LEU A 46 11.55 -5.85 8.36
C LEU A 46 10.62 -6.92 8.94
N ASP A 47 10.78 -8.18 8.53
CA ASP A 47 9.94 -9.29 9.02
C ASP A 47 10.02 -9.43 10.53
N LYS A 48 11.21 -9.24 11.11
CA LYS A 48 11.46 -9.36 12.56
C LYS A 48 10.70 -8.29 13.33
N ARG A 49 10.71 -7.04 12.83
CA ARG A 49 10.02 -5.90 13.46
C ARG A 49 8.51 -6.12 13.53
N VAL A 50 7.94 -6.64 12.45
CA VAL A 50 6.49 -6.77 12.28
C VAL A 50 5.95 -8.03 12.94
N ASP A 51 6.73 -9.12 12.94
CA ASP A 51 6.36 -10.37 13.59
C ASP A 51 6.11 -10.22 15.10
N ALA A 52 6.87 -9.35 15.76
CA ALA A 52 6.70 -9.06 17.17
C ALA A 52 5.36 -8.37 17.47
N LEU A 53 4.97 -7.36 16.68
CA LEU A 53 3.68 -6.68 16.80
C LEU A 53 2.50 -7.63 16.56
N ILE A 54 2.54 -8.40 15.46
CA ILE A 54 1.44 -9.31 15.11
C ILE A 54 1.35 -10.45 16.14
N GLY A 55 2.49 -11.01 16.57
CA GLY A 55 2.53 -12.05 17.59
C GLY A 55 1.98 -11.60 18.94
N ALA A 56 2.13 -10.33 19.28
CA ALA A 56 1.60 -9.76 20.52
C ALA A 56 0.07 -9.54 20.47
N GLY A 57 -0.47 -9.09 19.33
CA GLY A 57 -1.93 -8.98 19.12
C GLY A 57 -2.66 -10.32 19.19
N VAL A 58 -2.07 -11.38 18.64
CA VAL A 58 -2.63 -12.75 18.73
C VAL A 58 -2.52 -13.33 20.15
N ALA A 59 -1.44 -13.05 20.87
CA ALA A 59 -1.23 -13.58 22.23
C ALA A 59 -2.14 -12.94 23.28
N LEU A 60 -2.60 -11.71 23.08
CA LEU A 60 -3.58 -11.07 24.00
C LEU A 60 -4.94 -11.79 24.01
N SER A 61 -5.22 -12.66 23.02
CA SER A 61 -6.40 -13.55 23.03
C SER A 61 -6.22 -14.82 23.89
N SER A 62 -4.98 -15.16 24.27
CA SER A 62 -4.62 -16.40 24.95
C SER A 62 -3.95 -16.11 26.30
N LEU A 63 -4.66 -16.37 27.40
CA LEU A 63 -4.24 -16.03 28.77
C LEU A 63 -3.01 -16.83 29.25
N GLU A 64 -1.80 -16.25 29.16
CA GLU A 64 -0.65 -16.67 29.98
C GLU A 64 0.03 -15.46 30.64
N ARG A 65 -0.18 -15.29 31.96
CA ARG A 65 0.08 -14.05 32.72
C ARG A 65 1.56 -13.65 32.86
N ILE A 66 2.51 -14.57 32.66
CA ILE A 66 3.95 -14.29 32.81
C ILE A 66 4.58 -13.88 31.46
N ALA A 67 4.13 -14.47 30.34
CA ALA A 67 4.54 -14.06 29.00
C ALA A 67 4.03 -12.64 28.66
N ILE A 68 2.94 -12.20 29.29
CA ILE A 68 2.37 -10.87 29.12
C ILE A 68 3.33 -9.77 29.58
N LEU A 69 4.09 -9.94 30.68
CA LEU A 69 4.97 -8.87 31.20
C LEU A 69 6.16 -8.57 30.28
N ALA A 70 6.85 -9.60 29.77
CA ALA A 70 7.94 -9.42 28.80
C ALA A 70 7.43 -8.88 27.45
N LYS A 71 6.25 -9.35 27.01
CA LYS A 71 5.59 -8.84 25.80
C LYS A 71 5.06 -7.41 25.97
N LEU A 72 4.67 -7.00 27.17
CA LEU A 72 4.23 -5.64 27.46
C LEU A 72 5.39 -4.65 27.32
N SER A 73 6.60 -4.99 27.75
CA SER A 73 7.78 -4.14 27.52
C SER A 73 8.16 -4.02 26.05
N GLU A 74 8.03 -5.11 25.28
CA GLU A 74 8.31 -5.13 23.84
C GLU A 74 7.21 -4.39 23.04
N LEU A 75 5.95 -4.53 23.44
CA LEU A 75 4.84 -3.73 22.91
C LEU A 75 5.00 -2.24 23.24
N ALA A 76 5.40 -1.92 24.48
CA ALA A 76 5.59 -0.54 24.92
C ALA A 76 6.70 0.16 24.14
N SER A 77 7.79 -0.54 23.79
CA SER A 77 8.83 0.04 22.93
C SER A 77 8.37 0.24 21.48
N MET A 78 7.35 -0.48 21.04
CA MET A 78 6.73 -0.32 19.72
C MET A 78 5.66 0.77 19.67
N MET A 79 5.23 1.32 20.81
CA MET A 79 4.20 2.36 20.83
C MET A 79 4.73 3.70 20.26
N PRO A 80 3.86 4.48 19.61
CA PRO A 80 4.16 5.85 19.22
C PRO A 80 4.60 6.70 20.42
N ARG A 81 5.56 7.60 20.20
CA ARG A 81 6.04 8.55 21.21
C ARG A 81 5.42 9.92 20.96
N LEU A 82 4.72 10.47 21.94
CA LEU A 82 4.21 11.84 21.86
C LEU A 82 5.33 12.85 22.13
N VAL A 83 5.40 13.88 21.30
CA VAL A 83 6.35 15.00 21.45
C VAL A 83 5.61 16.34 21.43
N GLU A 84 6.10 17.31 22.21
CA GLU A 84 5.55 18.67 22.25
C GLU A 84 6.13 19.57 21.15
N LYS A 85 7.38 19.31 20.75
CA LYS A 85 8.07 20.03 19.68
C LYS A 85 8.36 19.07 18.55
N ALA A 86 7.92 19.44 17.34
CA ALA A 86 8.14 18.65 16.14
C ALA A 86 8.83 19.49 15.07
N PRO A 87 9.79 18.91 14.30
CA PRO A 87 10.44 19.59 13.17
C PRO A 87 9.44 20.22 12.17
N VAL A 88 8.32 19.55 11.91
CA VAL A 88 7.27 20.06 11.01
C VAL A 88 6.58 21.34 11.51
N MET A 89 6.74 21.71 12.78
CA MET A 89 6.18 22.94 13.35
C MET A 89 7.12 24.16 13.18
N ALA A 90 8.20 24.04 12.42
CA ALA A 90 9.14 25.16 12.21
C ALA A 90 8.43 26.40 11.62
N ARG A 91 7.50 26.17 10.69
CA ARG A 91 6.62 27.18 10.11
C ARG A 91 5.17 26.75 10.26
N VAL A 92 4.33 27.68 10.71
CA VAL A 92 2.89 27.52 10.82
C VAL A 92 2.24 28.67 10.07
N LEU A 93 1.54 28.36 8.99
CA LEU A 93 0.83 29.34 8.16
C LEU A 93 -0.67 29.21 8.40
N GLU A 94 -1.34 30.35 8.57
CA GLU A 94 -2.77 30.48 8.90
C GLU A 94 -3.38 31.63 8.09
N GLY A 95 -4.71 31.61 7.92
CA GLY A 95 -5.41 32.65 7.16
C GLY A 95 -4.93 32.69 5.70
N ASP A 96 -4.73 33.90 5.17
CA ASP A 96 -4.33 34.10 3.76
C ASP A 96 -2.94 33.53 3.43
N ASP A 97 -2.08 33.30 4.44
CA ASP A 97 -0.77 32.67 4.24
C ASP A 97 -0.89 31.14 4.10
N ALA A 98 -1.97 30.52 4.57
CA ALA A 98 -2.23 29.10 4.41
C ALA A 98 -2.77 28.81 3.01
N SER A 99 -1.88 28.49 2.07
CA SER A 99 -2.24 28.23 0.68
C SER A 99 -1.62 26.94 0.14
N LEU A 100 -2.41 26.14 -0.56
CA LEU A 100 -1.99 25.02 -1.40
C LEU A 100 -1.14 25.47 -2.58
N ALA A 101 -1.20 26.75 -2.98
CA ALA A 101 -0.41 27.28 -4.08
C ALA A 101 1.10 27.30 -3.79
N ILE A 102 1.51 27.22 -2.52
CA ILE A 102 2.93 27.14 -2.15
C ILE A 102 3.54 25.75 -2.45
N LEU A 103 2.69 24.73 -2.63
CA LEU A 103 3.09 23.33 -2.75
C LEU A 103 3.42 22.94 -4.21
N PRO A 104 4.42 22.07 -4.43
CA PRO A 104 4.75 21.57 -5.75
C PRO A 104 3.78 20.46 -6.18
N ALA A 105 2.62 20.87 -6.68
CA ALA A 105 1.67 19.98 -7.36
C ALA A 105 1.95 19.96 -8.87
N PHE A 106 1.81 18.78 -9.50
CA PHE A 106 2.16 18.60 -10.92
C PHE A 106 1.01 18.03 -11.74
N LYS A 107 0.95 18.42 -13.02
CA LYS A 107 0.26 17.63 -14.04
C LYS A 107 1.25 16.61 -14.58
N PHE A 108 1.01 15.35 -14.29
CA PHE A 108 1.84 14.23 -14.73
C PHE A 108 1.56 13.83 -16.17
N TRP A 109 0.33 14.06 -16.63
CA TRP A 109 -0.11 13.72 -17.97
C TRP A 109 -0.83 14.89 -18.65
N PRO A 110 -0.72 15.03 -19.99
CA PRO A 110 -1.23 16.21 -20.71
C PRO A 110 -2.74 16.48 -20.54
N SER A 111 -3.55 15.44 -20.37
CA SER A 111 -5.01 15.58 -20.27
C SER A 111 -5.51 15.76 -18.84
N GLU A 112 -4.63 15.82 -17.84
CA GLU A 112 -5.06 16.03 -16.45
C GLU A 112 -5.69 17.42 -16.27
N ALA A 113 -6.83 17.47 -15.57
CA ALA A 113 -7.62 18.69 -15.40
C ALA A 113 -6.85 19.75 -14.61
N SER A 114 -6.25 19.37 -13.47
CA SER A 114 -5.45 20.26 -12.62
C SER A 114 -4.26 19.51 -12.00
N PRO A 115 -3.26 20.24 -11.45
CA PRO A 115 -2.13 19.62 -10.77
C PRO A 115 -2.55 18.78 -9.57
N SER A 116 -1.78 17.72 -9.27
CA SER A 116 -2.01 16.87 -8.10
C SER A 116 -0.73 16.54 -7.36
N ILE A 117 -0.89 16.16 -6.10
CA ILE A 117 0.14 15.56 -5.25
C ILE A 117 -0.24 14.09 -5.05
N THR A 118 0.69 13.18 -5.34
CA THR A 118 0.38 11.74 -5.47
C THR A 118 0.60 10.93 -4.20
N CYS A 119 1.31 11.47 -3.21
CA CYS A 119 1.71 10.77 -1.99
C CYS A 119 1.20 11.43 -0.71
N GLY A 120 -0.12 11.67 -0.65
CA GLY A 120 -0.78 12.10 0.58
C GLY A 120 -1.10 10.93 1.51
N VAL A 121 -0.99 11.17 2.81
CA VAL A 121 -1.61 10.34 3.85
C VAL A 121 -2.59 11.19 4.63
N VAL A 122 -3.86 10.84 4.54
CA VAL A 122 -4.97 11.49 5.24
C VAL A 122 -5.21 10.78 6.56
N ILE A 123 -5.28 11.56 7.62
CA ILE A 123 -5.72 11.17 8.95
C ILE A 123 -7.02 11.91 9.18
N ALA A 124 -8.14 11.18 9.24
CA ALA A 124 -9.46 11.76 9.43
C ALA A 124 -10.06 11.29 10.75
N GLY A 125 -10.66 12.20 11.52
CA GLY A 125 -11.39 11.86 12.74
C GLY A 125 -12.68 11.11 12.41
N ASP A 126 -13.05 10.10 13.20
CA ASP A 126 -14.27 9.31 12.95
C ASP A 126 -15.54 9.84 13.65
N GLY A 127 -15.39 10.90 14.46
CA GLY A 127 -16.46 11.54 15.24
C GLY A 127 -16.65 10.95 16.65
N ASP A 128 -16.13 9.75 16.93
CA ASP A 128 -16.26 9.06 18.22
C ASP A 128 -14.95 9.11 19.04
N GLY A 129 -14.07 10.06 18.71
CA GLY A 129 -12.73 10.19 19.32
C GLY A 129 -11.69 9.24 18.73
N GLY A 130 -12.04 8.47 17.69
CA GLY A 130 -11.13 7.67 16.89
C GLY A 130 -10.71 8.36 15.60
N TYR A 131 -10.04 7.61 14.75
CA TYR A 131 -9.50 8.11 13.49
C TYR A 131 -9.35 6.98 12.46
N VAL A 132 -9.23 7.37 11.19
CA VAL A 132 -8.85 6.50 10.09
C VAL A 132 -7.64 7.07 9.37
N VAL A 133 -6.77 6.20 8.89
CA VAL A 133 -5.61 6.55 8.08
C VAL A 133 -5.78 5.97 6.69
N ALA A 134 -5.66 6.82 5.68
CA ALA A 134 -5.76 6.42 4.29
C ALA A 134 -4.71 7.15 3.46
N SER A 135 -4.06 6.44 2.53
CA SER A 135 -3.27 7.11 1.52
C SER A 135 -4.10 7.42 0.30
N THR A 136 -3.95 8.63 -0.20
CA THR A 136 -4.70 9.12 -1.34
C THR A 136 -3.94 10.25 -2.03
N ARG A 137 -4.38 10.55 -3.24
CA ARG A 137 -3.90 11.71 -3.99
C ARG A 137 -4.72 12.94 -3.65
N LEU A 138 -4.11 14.10 -3.82
CA LEU A 138 -4.75 15.39 -3.67
C LEU A 138 -4.69 16.14 -4.99
N GLN A 139 -5.85 16.34 -5.61
CA GLN A 139 -5.95 17.20 -6.78
C GLN A 139 -6.23 18.63 -6.32
N ILE A 140 -5.32 19.55 -6.61
CA ILE A 140 -5.48 20.95 -6.20
C ILE A 140 -6.50 21.60 -7.14
N LEU A 141 -7.55 22.18 -6.56
CA LEU A 141 -8.64 22.84 -7.30
C LEU A 141 -8.53 24.36 -7.20
N GLU A 142 -8.27 24.84 -5.98
CA GLU A 142 -8.15 26.25 -5.62
C GLU A 142 -6.98 26.41 -4.64
N ASP A 143 -6.72 27.64 -4.19
CA ASP A 143 -5.61 27.95 -3.29
C ASP A 143 -5.82 27.38 -1.87
N ASP A 144 -7.04 27.08 -1.48
CA ASP A 144 -7.43 26.51 -0.18
C ASP A 144 -8.29 25.25 -0.32
N VAL A 145 -8.64 24.83 -1.54
CA VAL A 145 -9.49 23.64 -1.80
C VAL A 145 -8.75 22.59 -2.61
N ALA A 146 -8.72 21.36 -2.09
CA ALA A 146 -8.25 20.17 -2.80
C ALA A 146 -9.35 19.11 -2.89
N CYS A 147 -9.33 18.32 -3.94
CA CYS A 147 -10.13 17.11 -4.04
C CYS A 147 -9.36 15.94 -3.44
N ILE A 148 -10.00 15.20 -2.53
CA ILE A 148 -9.45 13.97 -1.95
C ILE A 148 -10.17 12.78 -2.55
N HIS A 149 -9.42 11.86 -3.16
CA HIS A 149 -10.01 10.61 -3.66
C HIS A 149 -10.39 9.71 -2.49
N VAL A 150 -11.69 9.52 -2.27
CA VAL A 150 -12.24 8.59 -1.28
C VAL A 150 -12.62 7.30 -1.98
N ALA A 151 -11.71 6.33 -1.94
CA ALA A 151 -11.94 5.01 -2.52
C ALA A 151 -13.08 4.28 -1.80
N ARG A 152 -13.97 3.65 -2.55
CA ARG A 152 -15.12 2.91 -2.03
C ARG A 152 -15.02 1.43 -2.40
N PRO A 153 -15.29 0.51 -1.44
CA PRO A 153 -15.34 0.69 0.01
C PRO A 153 -13.94 0.97 0.63
N SER A 154 -13.88 1.86 1.61
CA SER A 154 -12.71 2.04 2.48
C SER A 154 -13.10 2.55 3.87
N PRO A 155 -12.21 2.48 4.88
CA PRO A 155 -12.43 3.11 6.18
C PRO A 155 -12.70 4.62 6.09
N LEU A 156 -12.01 5.32 5.18
CA LEU A 156 -12.24 6.75 4.93
C LEU A 156 -13.63 6.98 4.33
N ALA A 157 -14.06 6.15 3.37
CA ALA A 157 -15.42 6.22 2.83
C ALA A 157 -16.47 6.06 3.93
N ARG A 158 -16.30 5.11 4.85
CA ARG A 158 -17.22 4.91 5.98
C ARG A 158 -17.33 6.16 6.86
N VAL A 159 -16.22 6.86 7.12
CA VAL A 159 -16.22 8.10 7.90
C VAL A 159 -16.93 9.22 7.15
N VAL A 160 -16.58 9.43 5.88
CA VAL A 160 -17.17 10.48 5.03
C VAL A 160 -18.66 10.26 4.80
N GLU A 161 -19.10 9.05 4.45
CA GLU A 161 -20.52 8.69 4.29
C GLU A 161 -21.30 8.75 5.60
N GLY A 162 -20.63 8.48 6.73
CA GLY A 162 -21.19 8.67 8.07
C GLY A 162 -21.48 10.14 8.35
N ALA A 163 -20.50 11.00 8.09
CA ALA A 163 -20.59 12.45 8.27
C ALA A 163 -21.60 13.09 7.29
N GLU A 164 -21.63 12.64 6.03
CA GLU A 164 -22.62 13.07 5.03
C GLU A 164 -24.06 12.85 5.52
N ARG A 165 -24.34 11.68 6.11
CA ARG A 165 -25.67 11.39 6.68
C ARG A 165 -26.03 12.26 7.87
N ARG A 166 -25.05 12.83 8.56
CA ARG A 166 -25.24 13.73 9.71
C ARG A 166 -25.19 15.21 9.32
N GLY A 167 -24.79 15.53 8.08
CA GLY A 167 -24.55 16.91 7.66
C GLY A 167 -23.37 17.54 8.39
N GLU A 168 -22.35 16.74 8.71
CA GLU A 168 -21.16 17.15 9.45
C GLU A 168 -19.92 17.15 8.55
N GLU A 169 -18.98 18.03 8.86
CA GLU A 169 -17.64 18.04 8.29
C GLU A 169 -16.76 17.00 9.02
N VAL A 170 -15.72 16.51 8.34
CA VAL A 170 -14.77 15.54 8.90
C VAL A 170 -13.44 16.24 9.16
N PRO A 171 -13.03 16.46 10.43
CA PRO A 171 -11.70 16.95 10.77
C PRO A 171 -10.62 16.08 10.14
N ALA A 172 -9.68 16.68 9.40
CA ALA A 172 -8.68 15.94 8.66
C ALA A 172 -7.31 16.63 8.63
N ALA A 173 -6.26 15.83 8.77
CA ALA A 173 -4.89 16.21 8.51
C ALA A 173 -4.36 15.45 7.29
N VAL A 174 -3.77 16.16 6.34
CA VAL A 174 -3.11 15.59 5.16
C VAL A 174 -1.61 15.74 5.29
N ILE A 175 -0.91 14.62 5.22
CA ILE A 175 0.53 14.55 5.39
C ILE A 175 1.19 14.37 4.04
N LEU A 176 2.07 15.31 3.69
CA LEU A 176 2.86 15.26 2.48
C LEU A 176 4.31 14.92 2.85
N SER A 177 4.92 14.01 2.08
CA SER A 177 6.17 13.33 2.48
C SER A 177 6.08 12.74 3.90
N PRO A 178 5.07 11.89 4.19
CA PRO A 178 5.06 11.18 5.46
C PRO A 178 6.34 10.35 5.59
N PRO A 179 6.86 10.16 6.82
CA PRO A 179 7.91 9.17 7.03
C PRO A 179 7.48 7.82 6.45
N LEU A 180 8.40 7.13 5.78
CA LEU A 180 8.11 5.88 5.06
C LEU A 180 7.34 4.84 5.90
N PRO A 181 7.62 4.64 7.21
CA PRO A 181 6.82 3.75 8.04
C PRO A 181 5.32 4.11 8.10
N MET A 182 4.99 5.40 8.16
CA MET A 182 3.60 5.87 8.14
C MET A 182 2.97 5.68 6.76
N LEU A 183 3.72 5.93 5.68
CA LEU A 183 3.25 5.65 4.32
C LEU A 183 2.90 4.17 4.17
N LEU A 184 3.79 3.25 4.59
CA LEU A 184 3.55 1.81 4.52
C LEU A 184 2.35 1.38 5.38
N ALA A 185 2.25 1.88 6.62
CA ALA A 185 1.11 1.59 7.49
C ALA A 185 -0.23 2.07 6.90
N SER A 186 -0.25 3.24 6.24
CA SER A 186 -1.46 3.77 5.59
C SER A 186 -1.96 2.95 4.39
N ARG A 187 -1.10 2.10 3.81
CA ARG A 187 -1.41 1.20 2.69
C ARG A 187 -1.82 -0.19 3.13
N MET A 188 -1.64 -0.52 4.40
CA MET A 188 -2.07 -1.79 4.96
C MET A 188 -3.59 -1.77 5.16
N PRO A 189 -4.28 -2.91 4.93
CA PRO A 189 -5.68 -3.00 5.28
C PRO A 189 -5.85 -2.77 6.78
N GLN A 190 -6.85 -1.98 7.15
CA GLN A 190 -7.19 -1.71 8.53
C GLN A 190 -7.81 -2.97 9.16
N LEU A 191 -6.95 -3.86 9.64
CA LEU A 191 -7.36 -5.09 10.32
C LEU A 191 -7.83 -4.73 11.71
N GLY A 192 -9.04 -5.16 12.08
CA GLY A 192 -9.59 -4.89 13.41
C GLY A 192 -8.61 -5.29 14.51
N GLY A 193 -8.27 -4.34 15.38
CA GLY A 193 -7.34 -4.53 16.49
C GLY A 193 -5.88 -4.13 16.22
N VAL A 194 -5.52 -3.69 15.01
CA VAL A 194 -4.20 -3.10 14.72
C VAL A 194 -4.33 -1.60 14.52
N ASP A 195 -3.75 -0.83 15.44
CA ASP A 195 -3.68 0.62 15.36
C ASP A 195 -2.64 1.06 14.30
N PRO A 196 -3.00 1.95 13.34
CA PRO A 196 -2.08 2.40 12.28
C PRO A 196 -0.80 3.07 12.78
N TYR A 197 -0.86 3.84 13.87
CA TYR A 197 0.32 4.48 14.43
C TYR A 197 1.22 3.45 15.12
N ALA A 198 0.64 2.48 15.82
CA ALA A 198 1.41 1.37 16.38
C ALA A 198 2.09 0.56 15.27
N LEU A 199 1.40 0.32 14.15
CA LEU A 199 1.99 -0.34 12.99
C LEU A 199 3.12 0.48 12.36
N ALA A 200 2.91 1.78 12.14
CA ALA A 200 3.94 2.69 11.64
C ALA A 200 5.16 2.72 12.56
N SER A 201 4.93 2.79 13.87
CA SER A 201 5.99 2.76 14.87
C SER A 201 6.75 1.44 14.90
N ALA A 202 6.07 0.28 14.79
CA ALA A 202 6.73 -1.01 14.67
C ALA A 202 7.60 -1.11 13.40
N ILE A 203 7.10 -0.64 12.25
CA ILE A 203 7.86 -0.58 11.00
C ILE A 203 9.12 0.29 11.18
N ALA A 204 9.00 1.41 11.90
CA ALA A 204 10.12 2.30 12.24
C ALA A 204 11.14 1.68 13.22
N GLY A 205 10.83 0.53 13.84
CA GLY A 205 11.67 -0.08 14.88
C GLY A 205 11.34 0.37 16.31
N GLY A 206 10.24 1.11 16.49
CA GLY A 206 9.70 1.56 17.77
C GLY A 206 9.85 3.05 18.04
N GLY A 207 8.99 3.59 18.90
CA GLY A 207 9.08 4.97 19.40
C GLY A 207 8.94 6.07 18.35
N MET A 208 8.24 5.81 17.24
CA MET A 208 8.06 6.81 16.18
C MET A 208 7.39 8.08 16.76
N PRO A 209 7.95 9.28 16.53
CA PRO A 209 7.46 10.51 17.17
C PRO A 209 6.23 11.07 16.47
N PHE A 210 5.21 11.41 17.25
CA PHE A 210 4.00 12.08 16.80
C PHE A 210 3.75 13.33 17.64
N PHE A 211 3.27 14.40 17.01
CA PHE A 211 2.74 15.55 17.74
C PHE A 211 1.21 15.53 17.66
N ARG A 212 0.57 15.99 18.73
CA ARG A 212 -0.88 16.15 18.76
C ARG A 212 -1.21 17.54 18.24
N GLU A 213 -1.91 17.59 17.12
CA GLU A 213 -2.36 18.86 16.56
C GLU A 213 -3.48 19.44 17.46
N PRO A 214 -3.35 20.69 17.95
CA PRO A 214 -4.25 21.22 18.96
C PRO A 214 -5.73 21.36 18.55
N GLU A 215 -6.02 21.72 17.30
CA GLU A 215 -7.37 22.08 16.86
C GLU A 215 -8.21 20.86 16.49
N LEU A 216 -7.61 19.92 15.76
CA LEU A 216 -8.23 18.67 15.33
C LEU A 216 -8.13 17.58 16.41
N GLY A 217 -7.17 17.70 17.34
CA GLY A 217 -6.89 16.67 18.34
C GLY A 217 -6.28 15.38 17.76
N LEU A 218 -5.92 15.39 16.47
CA LEU A 218 -5.32 14.29 15.73
C LEU A 218 -3.80 14.21 15.96
N TYR A 219 -3.22 13.03 15.81
CA TYR A 219 -1.78 12.80 15.95
C TYR A 219 -1.15 12.69 14.57
N VAL A 220 -0.14 13.52 14.30
CA VAL A 220 0.57 13.51 13.01
C VAL A 220 2.07 13.26 13.25
N PRO A 221 2.79 12.58 12.34
CA PRO A 221 4.22 12.32 12.49
C PRO A 221 5.01 13.63 12.64
N ALA A 222 5.85 13.68 13.67
CA ALA A 222 6.65 14.87 13.96
C ALA A 222 7.68 15.19 12.86
N GLU A 223 8.11 14.16 12.13
CA GLU A 223 9.13 14.23 11.08
C GLU A 223 8.56 14.40 9.66
N ALA A 224 7.25 14.63 9.53
CA ALA A 224 6.68 14.99 8.23
C ALA A 224 7.31 16.28 7.67
N GLU A 225 7.33 16.42 6.35
CA GLU A 225 7.81 17.64 5.70
C GLU A 225 6.76 18.74 5.72
N VAL A 226 5.50 18.36 5.42
CA VAL A 226 4.34 19.26 5.43
C VAL A 226 3.12 18.52 6.00
N VAL A 227 2.36 19.19 6.86
CA VAL A 227 1.03 18.76 7.32
C VAL A 227 0.04 19.87 7.03
N LEU A 228 -1.00 19.54 6.25
CA LEU A 228 -2.14 20.39 5.99
C LEU A 228 -3.25 20.01 6.94
N THR A 229 -3.88 20.97 7.63
CA THR A 229 -5.03 20.71 8.49
C THR A 229 -6.24 21.48 8.03
N GLY A 230 -7.41 20.90 8.28
CA GLY A 230 -8.69 21.46 7.91
C GLY A 230 -9.78 20.39 8.02
N TYR A 231 -10.69 20.36 7.06
CA TYR A 231 -11.79 19.40 7.07
C TYR A 231 -12.14 18.90 5.67
N ILE A 232 -12.70 17.70 5.62
CA ILE A 232 -13.36 17.15 4.43
C ILE A 232 -14.84 17.48 4.55
N ASP A 233 -15.41 18.14 3.54
CA ASP A 233 -16.84 18.43 3.45
C ASP A 233 -17.51 17.40 2.51
N PRO A 234 -18.33 16.47 3.04
CA PRO A 234 -19.04 15.50 2.21
C PRO A 234 -20.14 16.13 1.32
N GLY A 235 -20.62 17.32 1.68
CA GLY A 235 -21.62 18.09 0.93
C GLY A 235 -21.03 18.84 -0.26
N ASP A 236 -19.78 19.30 -0.15
CA ASP A 236 -19.05 19.92 -1.27
C ASP A 236 -18.37 18.85 -2.15
N LYS A 237 -19.11 18.36 -3.14
CA LYS A 237 -18.60 17.38 -4.12
C LYS A 237 -18.04 18.07 -5.36
N ARG A 238 -16.76 17.86 -5.62
CA ARG A 238 -16.04 18.41 -6.76
C ARG A 238 -15.67 17.31 -7.75
N ALA A 239 -15.49 17.69 -9.02
CA ALA A 239 -15.03 16.76 -10.04
C ALA A 239 -13.51 16.53 -9.90
N GLU A 240 -13.14 15.31 -9.53
CA GLU A 240 -11.77 14.81 -9.64
C GLU A 240 -11.52 14.29 -11.05
N GLY A 241 -10.37 14.64 -11.63
CA GLY A 241 -9.86 14.12 -12.89
C GLY A 241 -10.39 14.75 -14.18
N PRO A 242 -10.05 14.17 -15.34
CA PRO A 242 -9.39 12.88 -15.51
C PRO A 242 -7.94 12.89 -15.00
N LEU A 243 -7.45 11.75 -14.51
CA LEU A 243 -6.07 11.62 -14.02
C LEU A 243 -5.37 10.43 -14.64
N GLY A 244 -4.08 10.54 -14.94
CA GLY A 244 -3.34 9.38 -15.40
C GLY A 244 -3.20 8.35 -14.28
N TRP A 245 -3.19 7.08 -14.68
CA TRP A 245 -3.15 5.94 -13.76
C TRP A 245 -2.10 4.90 -14.20
N PRO A 246 -1.51 4.13 -13.27
CA PRO A 246 -0.58 3.04 -13.61
C PRO A 246 -1.16 1.95 -14.53
N SER A 247 -2.49 1.92 -14.73
CA SER A 247 -3.13 1.06 -15.75
C SER A 247 -2.73 1.42 -17.18
N GLY A 248 -2.16 2.61 -17.40
CA GLY A 248 -1.86 3.16 -18.72
C GLY A 248 -3.02 3.93 -19.34
N PHE A 249 -4.11 4.16 -18.59
CA PHE A 249 -5.28 4.91 -19.03
C PHE A 249 -5.55 6.08 -18.09
N TYR A 250 -6.29 7.07 -18.58
CA TYR A 250 -6.86 8.09 -17.71
C TYR A 250 -8.07 7.53 -16.96
N SER A 251 -8.16 7.81 -15.66
CA SER A 251 -9.40 7.61 -14.91
C SER A 251 -10.47 8.57 -15.44
N PRO A 252 -11.74 8.12 -15.52
CA PRO A 252 -12.84 9.02 -15.82
C PRO A 252 -13.01 10.03 -14.67
N PRO A 253 -13.54 11.24 -14.95
CA PRO A 253 -13.86 12.17 -13.88
C PRO A 253 -14.91 11.60 -12.91
N GLN A 254 -14.75 11.87 -11.61
CA GLN A 254 -15.66 11.41 -10.57
C GLN A 254 -15.95 12.51 -9.56
N LEU A 255 -17.15 12.51 -8.99
CA LEU A 255 -17.47 13.39 -7.87
C LEU A 255 -16.87 12.82 -6.58
N GLN A 256 -16.01 13.61 -5.96
CA GLN A 256 -15.31 13.31 -4.72
C GLN A 256 -15.45 14.49 -3.76
N PRO A 257 -15.42 14.27 -2.44
CA PRO A 257 -15.55 15.35 -1.47
C PRO A 257 -14.34 16.29 -1.52
N ALA A 258 -14.59 17.56 -1.20
CA ALA A 258 -13.56 18.58 -1.09
C ALA A 258 -12.92 18.56 0.30
N PHE A 259 -11.61 18.78 0.34
CA PHE A 259 -10.85 19.15 1.52
C PHE A 259 -10.61 20.65 1.50
N HIS A 260 -11.00 21.30 2.58
CA HIS A 260 -10.83 22.73 2.81
C HIS A 260 -9.67 22.94 3.78
N LEU A 261 -8.64 23.63 3.30
CA LEU A 261 -7.45 23.96 4.06
C LEU A 261 -7.77 25.02 5.11
N SER A 262 -7.18 24.87 6.30
CA SER A 262 -7.23 25.88 7.35
C SER A 262 -5.84 26.34 7.77
N LYS A 263 -4.87 25.41 7.83
CA LYS A 263 -3.52 25.70 8.32
C LYS A 263 -2.48 24.76 7.70
N VAL A 264 -1.27 25.28 7.55
CA VAL A 264 -0.11 24.53 7.05
C VAL A 264 0.99 24.52 8.11
N TYR A 265 1.41 23.32 8.52
CA TYR A 265 2.64 23.10 9.26
C TYR A 265 3.70 22.61 8.28
N MET A 266 4.89 23.21 8.28
CA MET A 266 6.00 22.70 7.48
C MET A 266 7.36 23.00 8.08
N ARG A 267 8.34 22.20 7.66
CA ARG A 267 9.76 22.47 7.92
C ARG A 267 10.22 23.72 7.16
N ASP A 268 11.27 24.38 7.64
CA ASP A 268 11.85 25.55 6.97
C ASP A 268 12.31 25.24 5.54
N ASP A 269 12.85 24.04 5.35
CA ASP A 269 13.37 23.55 4.09
C ASP A 269 12.53 22.36 3.57
N ALA A 270 11.21 22.46 3.66
CA ALA A 270 10.32 21.37 3.29
C ALA A 270 10.56 20.84 1.85
N VAL A 271 10.47 19.52 1.69
CA VAL A 271 10.53 18.82 0.41
C VAL A 271 9.31 17.91 0.24
N VAL A 272 8.48 18.16 -0.77
CA VAL A 272 7.32 17.31 -1.08
C VAL A 272 7.72 16.18 -2.03
N TYR A 273 7.62 14.96 -1.53
CA TYR A 273 7.85 13.72 -2.25
C TYR A 273 6.61 13.35 -3.06
N PHE A 274 6.83 12.98 -4.32
CA PHE A 274 5.78 12.51 -5.21
C PHE A 274 6.22 11.26 -6.00
N THR A 275 5.26 10.38 -6.27
CA THR A 275 5.41 9.25 -7.19
C THR A 275 4.85 9.61 -8.57
N LEU A 276 5.35 8.95 -9.60
CA LEU A 276 4.80 9.06 -10.94
C LEU A 276 3.69 8.02 -11.15
N PRO A 277 2.48 8.42 -11.59
CA PRO A 277 1.41 7.50 -11.95
C PRO A 277 1.72 6.83 -13.30
N TYR A 278 2.69 5.92 -13.31
CA TYR A 278 3.29 5.31 -14.49
C TYR A 278 3.54 3.81 -14.31
N ARG A 279 3.47 3.05 -15.40
CA ARG A 279 3.74 1.61 -15.42
C ARG A 279 5.25 1.33 -15.42
N GLY A 280 5.78 0.76 -14.35
CA GLY A 280 7.19 0.37 -14.29
C GLY A 280 7.74 0.23 -12.88
N ARG A 281 9.02 -0.15 -12.79
CA ARG A 281 9.72 -0.38 -11.52
C ARG A 281 10.27 0.92 -10.92
N PHE A 282 9.35 1.82 -10.59
CA PHE A 282 9.59 3.08 -9.88
C PHE A 282 9.25 2.96 -8.40
N ASP A 283 9.14 4.08 -7.72
CA ASP A 283 8.80 4.18 -6.31
C ASP A 283 7.59 3.33 -5.89
N GLU A 284 6.47 3.47 -6.60
CA GLU A 284 5.24 2.74 -6.28
C GLU A 284 5.42 1.22 -6.36
N TYR A 285 6.27 0.73 -7.28
CA TYR A 285 6.59 -0.69 -7.39
C TYR A 285 7.25 -1.20 -6.11
N TRP A 286 8.26 -0.48 -5.59
CA TRP A 286 9.01 -0.93 -4.41
C TRP A 286 8.26 -0.69 -3.10
N ILE A 287 7.48 0.39 -3.03
CA ILE A 287 6.52 0.61 -1.94
C ILE A 287 5.53 -0.55 -1.90
N GLN A 288 4.87 -0.89 -3.02
CA GLN A 288 3.91 -1.99 -3.03
C GLN A 288 4.56 -3.34 -2.72
N ARG A 289 5.76 -3.64 -3.24
CA ARG A 289 6.48 -4.88 -2.88
C ARG A 289 6.74 -4.98 -1.38
N THR A 290 6.98 -3.85 -0.73
CA THR A 290 7.17 -3.80 0.73
C THR A 290 5.85 -4.03 1.46
N VAL A 291 4.75 -3.44 0.98
CA VAL A 291 3.39 -3.72 1.49
C VAL A 291 3.04 -5.20 1.32
N ASP A 292 3.30 -5.80 0.17
CA ASP A 292 3.07 -7.23 -0.10
C ASP A 292 3.86 -8.13 0.88
N ARG A 293 5.09 -7.74 1.22
CA ARG A 293 5.91 -8.42 2.23
C ARG A 293 5.27 -8.35 3.62
N LEU A 294 4.81 -7.17 4.03
CA LEU A 294 4.09 -6.98 5.29
C LEU A 294 2.80 -7.81 5.32
N LEU A 295 2.02 -7.78 4.24
CA LEU A 295 0.80 -8.56 4.06
C LEU A 295 1.06 -10.06 4.12
N SER A 296 2.18 -10.53 3.58
CA SER A 296 2.58 -11.94 3.68
C SER A 296 2.67 -12.40 5.13
N ARG A 297 3.28 -11.58 6.02
CA ARG A 297 3.41 -11.89 7.46
C ARG A 297 2.08 -11.90 8.21
N VAL A 298 1.17 -11.03 7.80
CA VAL A 298 -0.20 -10.98 8.34
C VAL A 298 -0.98 -12.21 7.87
N TYR A 299 -1.07 -12.43 6.57
CA TYR A 299 -1.93 -13.47 6.00
C TYR A 299 -1.44 -14.87 6.30
N SER A 300 -0.13 -15.09 6.44
CA SER A 300 0.40 -16.39 6.85
C SER A 300 -0.02 -16.79 8.27
N ARG A 301 -0.36 -15.82 9.13
CA ARG A 301 -0.90 -16.07 10.48
C ARG A 301 -2.41 -16.22 10.49
N LEU A 302 -3.12 -15.46 9.65
CA LEU A 302 -4.58 -15.46 9.61
C LEU A 302 -5.16 -16.65 8.83
N ILE A 303 -4.46 -17.11 7.78
CA ILE A 303 -4.99 -18.10 6.84
C ILE A 303 -4.06 -19.32 6.81
N PRO A 304 -4.51 -20.47 7.34
CA PRO A 304 -3.70 -21.70 7.34
C PRO A 304 -3.21 -22.09 5.95
N GLY A 305 -1.91 -22.34 5.86
CA GLY A 305 -1.24 -22.74 4.62
C GLY A 305 -0.79 -21.58 3.73
N VAL A 306 -1.26 -20.34 3.92
CA VAL A 306 -0.70 -19.20 3.20
C VAL A 306 0.73 -18.96 3.66
N VAL A 307 1.65 -18.87 2.70
CA VAL A 307 3.09 -18.68 2.96
C VAL A 307 3.52 -17.26 2.62
N ARG A 308 3.10 -16.76 1.45
CA ARG A 308 3.46 -15.45 0.93
C ARG A 308 2.41 -14.95 -0.05
N VAL A 309 2.35 -13.65 -0.23
CA VAL A 309 1.51 -13.00 -1.24
C VAL A 309 2.28 -11.93 -1.99
N ALA A 310 1.87 -11.67 -3.22
CA ALA A 310 2.34 -10.54 -4.00
C ALA A 310 1.29 -10.06 -4.98
N THR A 311 1.25 -8.76 -5.21
CA THR A 311 0.35 -8.14 -6.17
C THR A 311 1.01 -7.96 -7.53
N HIS A 312 0.19 -7.97 -8.59
CA HIS A 312 0.63 -7.85 -9.98
C HIS A 312 -0.29 -6.98 -10.86
N PRO A 313 0.30 -6.15 -11.74
CA PRO A 313 1.62 -5.52 -11.54
C PRO A 313 1.66 -4.80 -10.17
N PRO A 314 2.79 -4.73 -9.46
CA PRO A 314 2.84 -4.13 -8.12
C PRO A 314 2.28 -2.71 -8.07
N GLU A 315 2.66 -1.85 -9.01
CA GLU A 315 2.18 -0.47 -9.08
C GLU A 315 0.67 -0.32 -9.35
N LEU A 316 -0.04 -1.41 -9.67
CA LEU A 316 -1.45 -1.40 -10.03
C LEU A 316 -2.31 -2.26 -9.10
N GLY A 317 -1.77 -3.34 -8.54
CA GLY A 317 -2.41 -4.07 -7.45
C GLY A 317 -3.73 -4.77 -7.79
N ARG A 318 -3.88 -5.34 -9.00
CA ARG A 318 -5.18 -5.92 -9.46
C ARG A 318 -5.23 -7.45 -9.46
N ILE A 319 -4.08 -8.11 -9.42
CA ILE A 319 -3.95 -9.56 -9.32
C ILE A 319 -3.22 -9.86 -8.03
N LEU A 320 -3.80 -10.65 -7.14
CA LEU A 320 -3.13 -11.17 -5.94
C LEU A 320 -2.65 -12.60 -6.22
N VAL A 321 -1.35 -12.83 -6.13
CA VAL A 321 -0.76 -14.16 -6.21
C VAL A 321 -0.44 -14.62 -4.78
N VAL A 322 -0.81 -15.85 -4.45
CA VAL A 322 -0.77 -16.38 -3.08
C VAL A 322 -0.07 -17.74 -3.12
N ALA A 323 1.09 -17.87 -2.48
CA ALA A 323 1.70 -19.18 -2.34
C ALA A 323 1.08 -19.93 -1.15
N VAL A 324 0.65 -21.17 -1.37
CA VAL A 324 -0.10 -21.96 -0.40
C VAL A 324 0.59 -23.31 -0.18
N ASP A 325 1.07 -23.58 1.03
CA ASP A 325 1.50 -24.91 1.47
C ASP A 325 0.26 -25.76 1.80
N LYS A 326 -0.23 -26.42 0.76
CA LYS A 326 -1.48 -27.17 0.77
C LYS A 326 -1.32 -28.52 1.46
N LYS A 327 -2.07 -28.72 2.55
CA LYS A 327 -2.13 -29.99 3.32
C LYS A 327 -3.29 -30.92 2.92
N GLY A 328 -3.95 -30.66 1.80
CA GLY A 328 -5.06 -31.50 1.30
C GLY A 328 -5.83 -30.87 0.14
N ALA A 329 -6.68 -31.66 -0.50
CA ALA A 329 -7.51 -31.22 -1.63
C ALA A 329 -8.34 -29.95 -1.32
N GLY A 330 -8.46 -29.06 -2.31
CA GLY A 330 -9.26 -27.84 -2.24
C GLY A 330 -8.70 -26.70 -1.37
N ARG A 331 -7.55 -26.88 -0.70
CA ARG A 331 -6.99 -25.84 0.18
C ARG A 331 -6.52 -24.59 -0.56
N GLY A 332 -6.04 -24.71 -1.80
CA GLY A 332 -5.70 -23.54 -2.63
C GLY A 332 -6.94 -22.66 -2.84
N ARG A 333 -8.01 -23.25 -3.37
CA ARG A 333 -9.32 -22.58 -3.48
C ARG A 333 -9.82 -21.95 -2.18
N LEU A 334 -9.77 -22.67 -1.05
CA LEU A 334 -10.23 -22.12 0.23
C LEU A 334 -9.39 -20.92 0.68
N ALA A 335 -8.06 -20.96 0.51
CA ALA A 335 -7.20 -19.81 0.80
C ALA A 335 -7.54 -18.61 -0.09
N ALA A 336 -7.79 -18.84 -1.39
CA ALA A 336 -8.23 -17.79 -2.31
C ALA A 336 -9.55 -17.15 -1.87
N MET A 337 -10.54 -17.97 -1.50
CA MET A 337 -11.85 -17.50 -1.05
C MET A 337 -11.78 -16.79 0.31
N ALA A 338 -10.93 -17.25 1.23
CA ALA A 338 -10.70 -16.58 2.50
C ALA A 338 -10.14 -15.17 2.28
N LEU A 339 -9.15 -15.03 1.39
CA LEU A 339 -8.60 -13.72 1.01
C LEU A 339 -9.64 -12.86 0.29
N ALA A 340 -10.43 -13.43 -0.63
CA ALA A 340 -11.50 -12.69 -1.31
C ALA A 340 -12.52 -12.09 -0.34
N GLY A 341 -12.81 -12.76 0.78
CA GLY A 341 -13.71 -12.26 1.82
C GLY A 341 -13.06 -11.32 2.84
N MET A 342 -11.74 -11.44 3.05
CA MET A 342 -11.02 -10.68 4.08
C MET A 342 -10.38 -9.39 3.55
N LEU A 343 -10.10 -9.30 2.25
CA LEU A 343 -9.51 -8.11 1.64
C LEU A 343 -10.59 -7.02 1.48
N PRO A 344 -10.52 -5.89 2.21
CA PRO A 344 -11.24 -4.69 1.81
C PRO A 344 -10.50 -4.00 0.65
N SER A 345 -9.98 -4.77 -0.31
CA SER A 345 -9.26 -4.26 -1.47
C SER A 345 -10.19 -4.37 -2.66
N PRO A 346 -11.04 -3.35 -2.93
CA PRO A 346 -11.91 -3.34 -4.09
C PRO A 346 -11.13 -3.38 -5.41
N TYR A 347 -9.81 -3.22 -5.34
CA TYR A 347 -8.89 -3.25 -6.47
C TYR A 347 -8.66 -4.67 -7.01
N ILE A 348 -8.67 -5.71 -6.18
CA ILE A 348 -8.30 -7.07 -6.62
C ILE A 348 -9.40 -7.71 -7.46
N LYS A 349 -9.04 -8.13 -8.68
CA LYS A 349 -9.93 -8.81 -9.63
C LYS A 349 -9.67 -10.31 -9.72
N LEU A 350 -8.42 -10.69 -9.51
CA LEU A 350 -7.92 -12.04 -9.70
C LEU A 350 -7.12 -12.45 -8.47
N ILE A 351 -7.46 -13.59 -7.87
CA ILE A 351 -6.66 -14.23 -6.83
C ILE A 351 -6.16 -15.55 -7.39
N VAL A 352 -4.85 -15.70 -7.53
CA VAL A 352 -4.21 -16.90 -8.07
C VAL A 352 -3.43 -17.58 -6.96
N THR A 353 -3.80 -18.81 -6.60
CA THR A 353 -3.02 -19.58 -5.63
C THR A 353 -2.03 -20.49 -6.34
N VAL A 354 -0.78 -20.45 -5.92
CA VAL A 354 0.34 -21.25 -6.45
C VAL A 354 1.01 -22.03 -5.32
N ASP A 355 1.85 -23.00 -5.65
CA ASP A 355 2.62 -23.73 -4.64
C ASP A 355 3.75 -22.87 -4.01
N PRO A 356 4.26 -23.21 -2.81
CA PRO A 356 5.21 -22.38 -2.05
C PRO A 356 6.55 -22.10 -2.73
N TRP A 357 6.91 -22.95 -3.71
CA TRP A 357 8.15 -22.86 -4.47
C TRP A 357 8.05 -21.96 -5.71
N VAL A 358 6.83 -21.55 -6.09
CA VAL A 358 6.63 -20.57 -7.16
C VAL A 358 6.95 -19.19 -6.58
N ARG A 359 7.84 -18.46 -7.23
CA ARG A 359 8.17 -17.09 -6.84
C ARG A 359 7.01 -16.17 -7.22
N VAL A 360 6.22 -15.81 -6.22
CA VAL A 360 4.99 -15.02 -6.41
C VAL A 360 5.25 -13.65 -7.00
N GLU A 361 6.47 -13.11 -6.91
CA GLU A 361 6.86 -11.83 -7.48
C GLU A 361 7.20 -11.91 -8.98
N ASP A 362 7.43 -13.12 -9.52
CA ASP A 362 7.78 -13.36 -10.91
C ASP A 362 6.55 -13.75 -11.73
N ALA A 363 6.11 -12.83 -12.58
CA ALA A 363 4.98 -13.07 -13.47
C ALA A 363 5.18 -14.27 -14.41
N GLY A 364 6.42 -14.55 -14.83
CA GLY A 364 6.74 -15.70 -15.69
C GLY A 364 6.50 -17.03 -14.98
N GLU A 365 6.94 -17.15 -13.73
CA GLU A 365 6.69 -18.36 -12.92
C GLU A 365 5.19 -18.54 -12.61
N VAL A 366 4.47 -17.45 -12.36
CA VAL A 366 3.01 -17.49 -12.13
C VAL A 366 2.26 -17.93 -13.39
N LEU A 367 2.64 -17.40 -14.56
CA LEU A 367 2.07 -17.83 -15.85
C LEU A 367 2.37 -19.30 -16.15
N TRP A 368 3.58 -19.78 -15.82
CA TRP A 368 3.94 -21.18 -15.93
C TRP A 368 3.07 -22.07 -15.03
N ALA A 369 2.85 -21.68 -13.76
CA ALA A 369 1.98 -22.43 -12.85
C ALA A 369 0.53 -22.47 -13.36
N LEU A 370 0.01 -21.35 -13.85
CA LEU A 370 -1.31 -21.28 -14.50
C LEU A 370 -1.41 -22.24 -15.69
N ALA A 371 -0.39 -22.26 -16.57
CA ALA A 371 -0.40 -23.09 -17.76
C ALA A 371 -0.31 -24.60 -17.49
N THR A 372 0.30 -25.00 -16.37
CA THR A 372 0.61 -26.41 -16.07
C THR A 372 -0.36 -27.06 -15.10
N ASN A 373 -0.96 -26.28 -14.18
CA ASN A 373 -1.74 -26.82 -13.06
C ASN A 373 -3.24 -26.53 -13.12
N VAL A 374 -3.71 -25.70 -14.06
CA VAL A 374 -5.11 -25.23 -14.12
C VAL A 374 -5.89 -26.00 -15.17
N ASP A 375 -6.97 -26.63 -14.72
CA ASP A 375 -8.12 -27.00 -15.54
C ASP A 375 -9.18 -25.90 -15.39
N PRO A 376 -9.51 -25.13 -16.44
CA PRO A 376 -10.43 -24.00 -16.33
C PRO A 376 -11.83 -24.37 -15.82
N GLU A 377 -12.32 -25.58 -16.07
CA GLU A 377 -13.64 -26.02 -15.61
C GLU A 377 -13.60 -26.34 -14.11
N ARG A 378 -12.54 -27.02 -13.68
CA ARG A 378 -12.39 -27.43 -12.29
C ARG A 378 -11.92 -26.31 -11.39
N ASP A 379 -10.90 -25.54 -11.78
CA ASP A 379 -10.04 -24.77 -10.88
C ASP A 379 -10.32 -23.26 -10.85
N VAL A 380 -11.23 -22.78 -11.70
CA VAL A 380 -11.61 -21.36 -11.77
C VAL A 380 -12.96 -21.16 -11.08
N VAL A 381 -12.98 -20.30 -10.08
CA VAL A 381 -14.19 -19.88 -9.39
C VAL A 381 -14.46 -18.42 -9.69
N LYS A 382 -15.64 -18.14 -10.26
CA LYS A 382 -16.11 -16.77 -10.52
C LYS A 382 -17.13 -16.37 -9.46
N LEU A 383 -16.74 -15.47 -8.57
CA LEU A 383 -17.64 -14.77 -7.66
C LEU A 383 -18.26 -13.59 -8.42
N ARG A 384 -19.58 -13.40 -8.32
CA ARG A 384 -20.30 -12.29 -8.97
C ARG A 384 -21.01 -11.45 -7.92
N GLY A 385 -21.22 -10.18 -8.21
CA GLY A 385 -21.94 -9.27 -7.31
C GLY A 385 -21.08 -8.83 -6.12
N VAL A 386 -19.76 -8.86 -6.25
CA VAL A 386 -18.82 -8.38 -5.22
C VAL A 386 -18.55 -6.90 -5.41
N GLN A 387 -18.33 -6.15 -4.33
CA GLN A 387 -17.90 -4.76 -4.43
C GLN A 387 -16.55 -4.66 -5.15
N ALA A 388 -16.37 -3.63 -5.96
CA ALA A 388 -15.12 -3.39 -6.67
C ALA A 388 -14.86 -1.91 -6.91
N ASP A 389 -13.62 -1.63 -7.29
CA ASP A 389 -13.10 -0.29 -7.45
C ASP A 389 -13.74 0.43 -8.65
N GLU A 390 -14.25 1.62 -8.37
CA GLU A 390 -14.89 2.52 -9.32
C GLU A 390 -13.93 3.00 -10.43
N LEU A 391 -12.61 3.01 -10.18
CA LEU A 391 -11.59 3.40 -11.15
C LEU A 391 -11.25 2.29 -12.16
N ASP A 392 -11.93 1.15 -12.11
CA ASP A 392 -11.69 0.05 -13.04
C ASP A 392 -12.26 0.29 -14.46
N SER A 393 -11.46 0.90 -15.34
CA SER A 393 -11.80 1.25 -16.73
C SER A 393 -12.55 0.19 -17.58
N PRO A 394 -12.14 -1.10 -17.64
CA PRO A 394 -12.84 -2.14 -18.43
C PRO A 394 -14.21 -2.51 -17.88
N ALA A 395 -14.57 -2.02 -16.71
CA ALA A 395 -15.77 -2.40 -16.01
C ALA A 395 -16.85 -1.32 -16.28
N SER A 396 -17.75 -1.53 -17.24
CA SER A 396 -18.93 -0.67 -17.44
C SER A 396 -20.08 -1.05 -16.49
N GLY A 397 -20.74 -0.10 -15.82
CA GLY A 397 -22.13 -0.27 -15.34
C GLY A 397 -22.43 -0.64 -13.87
N GLY A 398 -21.61 -0.24 -12.88
CA GLY A 398 -21.99 -0.29 -11.45
C GLY A 398 -20.86 -0.63 -10.47
N GLU A 399 -21.15 -0.54 -9.16
CA GLU A 399 -20.21 -0.82 -8.05
C GLU A 399 -20.00 -2.32 -7.77
N LEU A 400 -20.84 -3.18 -8.37
CA LEU A 400 -20.78 -4.63 -8.23
C LEU A 400 -20.13 -5.29 -9.45
N ARG A 401 -19.14 -6.15 -9.22
CA ARG A 401 -18.33 -6.82 -10.25
C ARG A 401 -18.15 -8.30 -9.97
N ALA A 402 -17.31 -8.93 -10.79
CA ALA A 402 -16.87 -10.29 -10.59
C ALA A 402 -15.41 -10.34 -10.14
N LEU A 403 -15.14 -11.20 -9.15
CA LEU A 403 -13.80 -11.59 -8.73
C LEU A 403 -13.56 -13.02 -9.15
N ILE A 404 -12.37 -13.32 -9.65
CA ILE A 404 -11.99 -14.66 -10.09
C ILE A 404 -10.92 -15.21 -9.16
N CYS A 405 -11.19 -16.38 -8.57
CA CYS A 405 -10.18 -17.17 -7.88
C CYS A 405 -9.72 -18.29 -8.80
N VAL A 406 -8.40 -18.49 -8.92
CA VAL A 406 -7.79 -19.55 -9.72
C VAL A 406 -6.89 -20.40 -8.83
N ASP A 407 -7.17 -21.70 -8.73
CA ASP A 407 -6.28 -22.65 -8.07
C ASP A 407 -5.23 -23.18 -9.06
N ALA A 408 -4.03 -22.60 -9.06
CA ALA A 408 -2.87 -23.03 -9.84
C ALA A 408 -1.86 -23.87 -9.03
N THR A 409 -2.29 -24.43 -7.88
CA THR A 409 -1.45 -25.36 -7.10
C THR A 409 -1.35 -26.72 -7.77
N CYS A 410 -0.32 -27.50 -7.48
CA CYS A 410 -0.26 -28.90 -7.87
C CYS A 410 -1.48 -29.65 -7.30
N LYS A 411 -2.07 -30.49 -8.15
CA LYS A 411 -3.32 -31.19 -7.84
C LYS A 411 -3.05 -32.49 -7.10
N THR A 412 -3.85 -32.76 -6.08
CA THR A 412 -3.75 -33.99 -5.29
C THR A 412 -4.44 -35.15 -6.00
N ARG A 413 -4.22 -36.36 -5.49
CA ARG A 413 -4.90 -37.56 -6.00
C ARG A 413 -6.43 -37.43 -5.95
N GLU A 414 -6.97 -36.85 -4.87
CA GLU A 414 -8.40 -36.65 -4.69
C GLU A 414 -8.98 -35.65 -5.71
N GLU A 415 -8.19 -34.66 -6.14
CA GLU A 415 -8.61 -33.66 -7.13
C GLU A 415 -8.53 -34.18 -8.57
N LEU A 416 -7.57 -35.07 -8.86
CA LEU A 416 -7.38 -35.64 -10.19
C LEU A 416 -8.11 -36.97 -10.40
N GLY A 417 -8.48 -37.67 -9.34
CA GLY A 417 -8.94 -39.06 -9.38
C GLY A 417 -7.85 -40.07 -9.75
N ARG A 418 -6.59 -39.63 -9.84
CA ARG A 418 -5.40 -40.44 -10.19
C ARG A 418 -4.17 -39.87 -9.51
N GLU A 419 -3.09 -40.65 -9.42
CA GLU A 419 -1.83 -40.14 -8.90
C GLU A 419 -1.33 -38.96 -9.75
N PRO A 420 -0.94 -37.83 -9.13
CA PRO A 420 -0.35 -36.72 -9.85
C PRO A 420 1.00 -37.15 -10.44
N PRO A 421 1.42 -36.56 -11.57
CA PRO A 421 2.76 -36.81 -12.10
C PRO A 421 3.81 -36.40 -11.05
N PRO A 422 4.91 -37.17 -10.92
CA PRO A 422 5.97 -36.80 -9.99
C PRO A 422 6.54 -35.46 -10.41
N ARG A 423 6.79 -34.60 -9.41
CA ARG A 423 7.48 -33.35 -9.65
C ARG A 423 8.93 -33.66 -10.02
N LEU A 424 9.49 -32.84 -10.91
CA LEU A 424 10.95 -32.80 -11.10
C LEU A 424 11.55 -32.14 -9.86
N GLU A 425 11.79 -32.93 -8.80
CA GLU A 425 12.28 -32.45 -7.50
C GLU A 425 13.60 -31.70 -7.60
N SER A 426 14.42 -32.06 -8.59
CA SER A 426 15.71 -31.46 -8.86
C SER A 426 15.69 -30.35 -9.90
N LEU A 427 14.55 -29.85 -10.41
CA LEU A 427 14.58 -28.83 -11.47
C LEU A 427 15.39 -27.60 -11.04
N LYS A 428 15.19 -27.12 -9.80
CA LYS A 428 15.92 -25.98 -9.27
C LYS A 428 17.39 -26.30 -8.97
N GLU A 429 17.67 -27.45 -8.37
CA GLU A 429 19.06 -27.90 -8.15
C GLU A 429 19.80 -28.13 -9.47
N MET A 430 19.12 -28.63 -10.49
CA MET A 430 19.66 -28.81 -11.83
C MET A 430 19.84 -27.48 -12.55
N GLU A 431 18.89 -26.55 -12.45
CA GLU A 431 19.03 -25.19 -12.97
C GLU A 431 20.19 -24.46 -12.29
N GLU A 432 20.34 -24.58 -10.97
CA GLU A 432 21.45 -24.02 -10.20
C GLU A 432 22.78 -24.67 -10.60
N ARG A 433 22.82 -25.99 -10.73
CA ARG A 433 24.00 -26.72 -11.20
C ARG A 433 24.39 -26.35 -12.64
N VAL A 434 23.42 -26.20 -13.53
CA VAL A 434 23.64 -25.74 -14.91
C VAL A 434 24.11 -24.28 -14.91
N ARG A 435 23.50 -23.40 -14.11
CA ARG A 435 23.93 -22.00 -13.96
C ARG A 435 25.36 -21.91 -13.42
N ALA A 436 25.73 -22.75 -12.47
CA ALA A 436 27.09 -22.80 -11.91
C ALA A 436 28.12 -23.27 -12.94
N MET A 437 27.75 -24.17 -13.85
CA MET A 437 28.60 -24.63 -14.96
C MET A 437 28.62 -23.65 -16.14
N LEU A 438 27.68 -22.70 -16.21
CA LEU A 438 27.48 -21.83 -17.36
C LEU A 438 28.69 -20.91 -17.64
N PRO A 439 29.36 -20.30 -16.65
CA PRO A 439 30.56 -19.50 -16.90
C PRO A 439 31.69 -20.32 -17.55
N GLU A 440 31.98 -21.52 -17.02
CA GLU A 440 33.02 -22.40 -17.58
C GLU A 440 32.67 -22.87 -19.00
N LEU A 441 31.39 -23.16 -19.26
CA LEU A 441 30.91 -23.54 -20.59
C LEU A 441 31.01 -22.40 -21.60
N LEU A 442 30.76 -21.16 -21.17
CA LEU A 442 30.87 -19.97 -22.02
C LEU A 442 32.35 -19.64 -22.33
N GLU A 443 33.24 -19.73 -21.33
CA GLU A 443 34.68 -19.59 -21.53
C GLU A 443 35.23 -20.66 -22.49
N ALA A 444 34.79 -21.90 -22.35
CA ALA A 444 35.19 -23.00 -23.26
C ALA A 444 34.70 -22.81 -24.71
N LEU A 445 33.66 -21.99 -24.92
CA LEU A 445 33.13 -21.63 -26.24
C LEU A 445 33.73 -20.33 -26.79
N GLY A 446 34.68 -19.70 -26.08
CA GLY A 446 35.42 -18.53 -26.54
C GLY A 446 34.68 -17.19 -26.39
N GLY A 447 33.91 -17.01 -25.31
CA GLY A 447 33.23 -15.76 -24.97
C GLY A 447 33.39 -15.38 -23.51
#